data_AF-A0A1Q7D006-F1
#
_entry.id   AF-A0A1Q7D006-F1
#
_cell.length_a   1.000
_cell.length_b   1.000
_cell.length_c   1.000
_cell.angle_alpha   90.00
_cell.angle_beta   90.00
_cell.angle_gamma   90.00
#
_symmetry.space_group_name_H-M   'P 1'
#
loop_
_entity.id
_entity.type
_entity.pdbx_description
1 polymer ?
#
loop_
_entity_poly.entity_id
_entity_poly.type
_entity_poly.pdbx_seq_one_letter_code
_entity_poly.pdbx_strand_id
1 'polypeptide(L)'
;MPDDLTELDAADLEKRVAAVREQMRPLEANLASLRGERDVLLTELRRRGRLAERTNRADLKASMREGKFPSIAELIAGTDSGSLDDYTFNLKTGGQVRLGFPGARTQSLTFTDGVRIANAADLAHAAQLYAAGWELGSPGRPGVRVHFPGTRQERLVPPEEVYARPGEGAPEARS
;
A
#
# COMPACT_ATOMS: atom_id res chain seq x y z
N MET A 1 7.71 -33.27 42.94
CA MET A 1 8.28 -33.42 44.29
C MET A 1 9.55 -32.59 44.32
N PRO A 2 9.64 -31.51 45.09
CA PRO A 2 10.92 -30.85 45.32
C PRO A 2 11.67 -31.71 46.33
N ASP A 3 12.69 -32.43 45.84
CA ASP A 3 13.71 -32.99 46.74
C ASP A 3 14.35 -31.82 47.48
N ASP A 4 14.48 -31.92 48.80
CA ASP A 4 15.15 -30.91 49.61
C ASP A 4 16.61 -30.84 49.19
N LEU A 5 16.97 -29.80 48.42
CA LEU A 5 18.30 -29.60 47.86
C LEU A 5 19.37 -29.38 48.93
N THR A 6 18.97 -29.12 50.18
CA THR A 6 19.89 -28.92 51.30
C THR A 6 20.50 -30.23 51.82
N GLU A 7 19.94 -31.38 51.45
CA GLU A 7 20.43 -32.71 51.86
C GLU A 7 21.42 -33.32 50.86
N LEU A 8 21.62 -32.70 49.69
CA LEU A 8 22.51 -33.19 48.64
C LEU A 8 23.91 -32.59 48.78
N ASP A 9 24.93 -33.43 48.63
CA ASP A 9 26.29 -32.93 48.49
C ASP A 9 26.53 -32.31 47.09
N ALA A 10 27.64 -31.59 46.95
CA ALA A 10 27.99 -30.92 45.70
C ALA A 10 28.14 -31.89 44.52
N ALA A 11 28.63 -33.11 44.76
CA ALA A 11 28.84 -34.09 43.70
C ALA A 11 27.51 -34.65 43.16
N ASP A 12 26.53 -34.85 44.03
CA ASP A 12 25.20 -35.31 43.65
C ASP A 12 24.39 -34.21 42.95
N LEU A 13 24.56 -32.94 43.36
CA LEU A 13 24.02 -31.80 42.61
C LEU A 13 24.64 -31.71 41.20
N GLU A 14 25.95 -31.87 41.05
CA GLU A 14 26.62 -31.87 39.74
C GLU A 14 26.12 -33.00 38.83
N LYS A 15 25.95 -34.22 39.37
CA LYS A 15 25.37 -35.35 38.62
C LYS A 15 23.94 -35.07 38.17
N ARG A 16 23.10 -34.49 39.04
CA ARG A 16 21.71 -34.14 38.70
C ARG A 16 21.66 -33.06 37.62
N VAL A 17 22.49 -32.02 37.72
CA VAL A 17 22.62 -30.98 36.68
C VAL A 17 23.07 -31.60 35.34
N ALA A 18 24.05 -32.51 35.38
CA ALA A 18 24.50 -33.21 34.16
C ALA A 18 23.36 -34.04 33.54
N ALA A 19 22.59 -34.78 34.34
CA ALA A 19 21.45 -35.57 33.87
C ALA A 19 20.35 -34.70 33.25
N VAL A 20 20.01 -33.56 33.85
CA VAL A 20 19.04 -32.60 33.28
C VAL A 20 19.57 -32.01 31.96
N ARG A 21 20.85 -31.67 31.88
CA ARG A 21 21.47 -31.20 30.63
C ARG A 21 21.40 -32.25 29.52
N GLU A 22 21.65 -33.52 29.83
CA GLU A 22 21.49 -34.62 28.88
C GLU A 22 20.04 -34.76 28.39
N GLN A 23 19.06 -34.59 29.27
CA GLN A 23 17.63 -34.57 28.89
C GLN A 23 17.28 -33.35 28.01
N MET A 24 17.93 -32.20 28.23
CA MET A 24 17.71 -30.99 27.45
C MET A 24 18.27 -31.10 26.02
N ARG A 25 19.43 -31.74 25.81
CA ARG A 25 20.08 -31.85 24.49
C ARG A 25 19.15 -32.27 23.34
N PRO A 26 18.38 -33.37 23.43
CA PRO A 26 17.48 -33.76 22.34
C PRO A 26 16.34 -32.75 22.13
N LEU A 27 15.85 -32.08 23.20
CA LEU A 27 14.82 -31.05 23.08
C LEU A 27 15.36 -29.80 22.39
N GLU A 28 16.58 -29.39 22.69
CA GLU A 28 17.26 -28.28 22.01
C GLU A 28 17.50 -28.60 20.54
N ALA A 29 17.91 -29.82 20.21
CA ALA A 29 18.06 -30.29 18.84
C ALA A 29 16.72 -30.28 18.08
N ASN A 30 15.65 -30.80 18.71
CA ASN A 30 14.31 -30.79 18.12
C ASN A 30 13.80 -29.36 17.91
N LEU A 31 14.00 -28.47 18.88
CA LEU A 31 13.61 -27.06 18.77
C LEU A 31 14.39 -26.36 17.66
N ALA A 32 15.68 -26.66 17.50
CA ALA A 32 16.48 -26.14 16.39
C ALA A 32 15.96 -26.63 15.04
N SER A 33 15.57 -27.91 14.92
CA SER A 33 14.93 -28.46 13.72
C SER A 33 13.64 -27.72 13.37
N LEU A 34 12.71 -27.59 14.33
CA LEU A 34 11.44 -26.89 14.15
C LEU A 34 11.61 -25.41 13.79
N ARG A 35 12.61 -24.73 14.36
CA ARG A 35 12.96 -23.35 13.97
C ARG A 35 13.45 -23.29 12.52
N GLY A 36 14.27 -24.25 12.09
CA GLY A 36 14.70 -24.39 10.71
C GLY A 36 13.52 -24.59 9.75
N GLU A 37 12.62 -25.52 10.06
CA GLU A 37 11.39 -25.76 9.27
C GLU A 37 10.53 -24.50 9.17
N ARG A 38 10.28 -23.82 10.29
CA ARG A 38 9.56 -22.54 10.31
C ARG A 38 10.22 -21.50 9.39
N ASP A 39 11.53 -21.36 9.45
CA ASP A 39 12.25 -20.33 8.69
C ASP A 39 12.25 -20.61 7.19
N VAL A 40 12.27 -21.89 6.78
CA VAL A 40 12.03 -22.32 5.40
C VAL A 40 10.62 -21.93 4.95
N LEU A 41 9.59 -22.23 5.75
CA LEU A 41 8.20 -21.88 5.43
C LEU A 41 7.98 -20.37 5.32
N LEU A 42 8.51 -19.58 6.26
CA LEU A 42 8.45 -18.13 6.22
C LEU A 42 9.17 -17.56 4.99
N THR A 43 10.27 -18.18 4.57
CA THR A 43 11.00 -17.77 3.37
C THR A 43 10.18 -18.02 2.11
N GLU A 44 9.50 -19.17 2.01
CA GLU A 44 8.61 -19.45 0.89
C GLU A 44 7.38 -18.54 0.88
N LEU A 45 6.78 -18.24 2.04
CA LEU A 45 5.68 -17.27 2.14
C LEU A 45 6.11 -15.89 1.61
N ARG A 46 7.28 -15.40 2.02
CA ARG A 46 7.84 -14.13 1.51
C ARG A 46 8.11 -14.20 0.01
N ARG A 47 8.60 -15.33 -0.52
CA ARG A 47 8.84 -15.52 -1.96
C ARG A 47 7.52 -15.47 -2.74
N ARG A 48 6.49 -16.17 -2.30
CA ARG A 48 5.15 -16.17 -2.92
C ARG A 48 4.51 -14.78 -2.87
N GLY A 49 4.60 -14.08 -1.75
CA GLY A 49 4.13 -12.70 -1.63
C GLY A 49 4.78 -11.77 -2.66
N ARG A 50 6.12 -11.80 -2.79
CA ARG A 50 6.83 -11.02 -3.81
C ARG A 50 6.43 -11.39 -5.24
N LEU A 51 6.14 -12.66 -5.52
CA LEU A 51 5.68 -13.10 -6.84
C LEU A 51 4.28 -12.55 -7.13
N ALA A 52 3.34 -12.70 -6.21
CA ALA A 52 1.98 -12.19 -6.32
C ALA A 52 1.96 -10.66 -6.50
N GLU A 53 2.77 -9.92 -5.74
CA GLU A 53 2.89 -8.46 -5.93
C GLU A 53 3.42 -8.08 -7.31
N ARG A 54 4.37 -8.86 -7.85
CA ARG A 54 4.93 -8.63 -9.19
C ARG A 54 3.90 -8.91 -10.28
N THR A 55 3.18 -10.03 -10.19
CA THR A 55 2.12 -10.38 -11.15
C THR A 55 0.99 -9.35 -11.09
N ASN A 56 0.49 -9.04 -9.90
CA ASN A 56 -0.59 -8.05 -9.73
C ASN A 56 -0.19 -6.67 -10.29
N ARG A 57 1.06 -6.25 -10.10
CA ARG A 57 1.57 -4.99 -10.67
C ARG A 57 1.72 -5.07 -12.19
N ALA A 58 2.13 -6.21 -12.74
CA ALA A 58 2.22 -6.41 -14.18
C ALA A 58 0.83 -6.39 -14.83
N ASP A 59 -0.13 -7.09 -14.23
CA ASP A 59 -1.52 -7.15 -14.70
C ASP A 59 -2.22 -5.79 -14.60
N LEU A 60 -1.96 -5.03 -13.53
CA LEU A 60 -2.44 -3.66 -13.39
C LEU A 60 -1.85 -2.74 -14.46
N LYS A 61 -0.54 -2.82 -14.71
CA LYS A 61 0.11 -2.05 -15.79
C LYS A 61 -0.44 -2.41 -17.16
N ALA A 62 -0.67 -3.70 -17.43
CA ALA A 62 -1.28 -4.16 -18.66
C ALA A 62 -2.70 -3.59 -18.80
N SER A 63 -3.51 -3.65 -17.75
CA SER A 63 -4.88 -3.12 -17.74
C SER A 63 -4.92 -1.60 -17.98
N MET A 64 -4.01 -0.83 -17.38
CA MET A 64 -3.89 0.62 -17.65
C MET A 64 -3.46 0.88 -19.11
N ARG A 65 -2.51 0.11 -19.63
CA ARG A 65 -2.05 0.22 -21.03
C ARG A 65 -3.14 -0.16 -22.04
N GLU A 66 -3.98 -1.12 -21.69
CA GLU A 66 -5.14 -1.56 -22.48
C GLU A 66 -6.32 -0.57 -22.38
N GLY A 67 -6.21 0.51 -21.61
CA GLY A 67 -7.26 1.52 -21.48
C GLY A 67 -8.46 1.08 -20.62
N LYS A 68 -8.30 0.05 -19.77
CA LYS A 68 -9.40 -0.45 -18.91
C LYS A 68 -9.77 0.52 -17.79
N PHE A 69 -8.91 1.48 -17.47
CA PHE A 69 -9.13 2.47 -16.43
C PHE A 69 -8.84 3.86 -17.00
N PRO A 70 -9.72 4.85 -16.76
CA PRO A 70 -9.50 6.21 -17.25
C PRO A 70 -8.30 6.86 -16.54
N SER A 71 -7.57 7.71 -17.25
CA SER A 71 -6.67 8.69 -16.62
C SER A 71 -7.45 9.72 -15.82
N ILE A 72 -6.79 10.52 -14.97
CA ILE A 72 -7.45 11.64 -14.27
C ILE A 72 -8.02 12.65 -15.28
N ALA A 73 -7.29 12.91 -16.36
CA ALA A 73 -7.76 13.79 -17.42
C ALA A 73 -9.02 13.23 -18.10
N GLU A 74 -9.02 11.96 -18.46
CA GLU A 74 -10.18 11.28 -19.06
C GLU A 74 -11.37 11.20 -18.08
N LEU A 75 -11.12 10.91 -16.81
CA LEU A 75 -12.16 10.81 -15.78
C LEU A 75 -12.88 12.14 -15.57
N ILE A 76 -12.13 13.23 -15.45
CA ILE A 76 -12.69 14.59 -15.28
C ILE A 76 -13.43 15.04 -16.54
N ALA A 77 -12.90 14.70 -17.72
CA ALA A 77 -13.54 15.05 -18.99
C ALA A 77 -14.82 14.23 -19.25
N GLY A 78 -14.90 13.00 -18.74
CA GLY A 78 -15.97 12.04 -19.02
C GLY A 78 -17.04 11.89 -17.94
N THR A 79 -16.86 12.46 -16.74
CA THR A 79 -17.78 12.30 -15.59
C THR A 79 -18.18 13.64 -15.00
N ASP A 80 -19.44 13.80 -14.61
CA ASP A 80 -20.00 15.04 -14.05
C ASP A 80 -20.43 14.93 -12.57
N SER A 81 -20.22 13.78 -11.93
CA SER A 81 -20.66 13.49 -10.56
C SER A 81 -19.86 12.36 -9.90
N GLY A 82 -19.93 12.26 -8.56
CA GLY A 82 -19.26 11.21 -7.77
C GLY A 82 -18.08 11.71 -6.94
N SER A 83 -17.68 10.89 -5.95
CA SER A 83 -16.59 11.24 -5.03
C SER A 83 -15.24 10.77 -5.57
N LEU A 84 -14.19 11.57 -5.37
CA LEU A 84 -12.82 11.13 -5.62
C LEU A 84 -12.43 9.95 -4.71
N ASP A 85 -13.04 9.85 -3.52
CA ASP A 85 -12.79 8.76 -2.58
C ASP A 85 -13.44 7.43 -2.99
N ASP A 86 -14.31 7.42 -4.01
CA ASP A 86 -14.85 6.19 -4.59
C ASP A 86 -13.82 5.47 -5.48
N TYR A 87 -12.65 6.08 -5.70
CA TYR A 87 -11.60 5.56 -6.57
C TYR A 87 -10.29 5.30 -5.82
N THR A 88 -9.57 4.28 -6.28
CA THR A 88 -8.16 4.07 -6.00
C THR A 88 -7.32 4.63 -7.15
N PHE A 89 -6.34 5.47 -6.85
CA PHE A 89 -5.48 6.04 -7.88
C PHE A 89 -4.12 5.35 -7.94
N ASN A 90 -3.66 5.13 -9.16
CA ASN A 90 -2.38 4.49 -9.45
C ASN A 90 -1.59 5.32 -10.46
N LEU A 91 -0.27 5.43 -10.26
CA LEU A 91 0.62 5.96 -11.29
C LEU A 91 0.72 4.98 -12.45
N LYS A 92 1.15 5.46 -13.64
CA LYS A 92 1.50 4.59 -14.78
C LYS A 92 2.47 3.45 -14.45
N THR A 93 3.25 3.60 -13.38
CA THR A 93 4.18 2.59 -12.85
C THR A 93 3.50 1.53 -11.97
N GLY A 94 2.19 1.62 -11.75
CA GLY A 94 1.38 0.75 -10.89
C GLY A 94 1.42 1.13 -9.40
N GLY A 95 2.21 2.13 -9.00
CA GLY A 95 2.28 2.58 -7.60
C GLY A 95 0.99 3.26 -7.17
N GLN A 96 0.38 2.80 -6.07
CA GLN A 96 -0.82 3.42 -5.51
C GLN A 96 -0.47 4.77 -4.89
N VAL A 97 -1.34 5.76 -5.11
CA VAL A 97 -1.22 7.11 -4.59
C VAL A 97 -2.59 7.61 -4.11
N ARG A 98 -2.59 8.67 -3.30
CA ARG A 98 -3.77 9.47 -2.99
C ARG A 98 -3.62 10.86 -3.60
N LEU A 99 -4.75 11.48 -3.94
CA LEU A 99 -4.79 12.85 -4.46
C LEU A 99 -4.73 13.88 -3.33
N GLY A 100 -4.13 15.04 -3.60
CA GLY A 100 -4.02 16.15 -2.65
C GLY A 100 -2.90 15.97 -1.62
N PHE A 101 -3.06 16.61 -0.46
CA PHE A 101 -2.01 16.70 0.56
C PHE A 101 -1.99 15.51 1.54
N PRO A 102 -0.81 15.09 2.04
CA PRO A 102 -0.70 14.08 3.08
C PRO A 102 -1.49 14.45 4.33
N GLY A 103 -2.23 13.49 4.88
CA GLY A 103 -3.05 13.68 6.09
C GLY A 103 -4.41 14.32 5.85
N ALA A 104 -4.76 14.68 4.60
CA ALA A 104 -6.12 15.06 4.25
C ALA A 104 -7.08 13.87 4.44
N ARG A 105 -8.25 14.13 5.04
CA ARG A 105 -9.27 13.10 5.29
C ARG A 105 -9.93 12.63 3.99
N THR A 106 -10.09 13.53 3.03
CA THR A 106 -10.72 13.29 1.72
C THR A 106 -9.77 13.67 0.61
N GLN A 107 -9.93 13.07 -0.56
CA GLN A 107 -9.13 13.38 -1.75
C GLN A 107 -9.59 14.69 -2.40
N SER A 108 -8.65 15.40 -3.03
CA SER A 108 -8.94 16.63 -3.77
C SER A 108 -8.00 16.84 -4.95
N LEU A 109 -8.46 17.64 -5.92
CA LEU A 109 -7.71 18.08 -7.09
C LEU A 109 -7.53 19.59 -7.03
N THR A 110 -6.29 20.05 -7.20
CA THR A 110 -5.98 21.48 -7.28
C THR A 110 -6.03 21.92 -8.74
N PHE A 111 -6.70 23.03 -9.00
CA PHE A 111 -6.83 23.68 -10.30
C PHE A 111 -6.36 25.13 -10.24
N THR A 112 -5.99 25.68 -11.39
CA THR A 112 -5.62 27.08 -11.56
C THR A 112 -6.07 27.64 -12.92
N ASP A 113 -6.44 28.92 -12.95
CA ASP A 113 -6.65 29.70 -14.18
C ASP A 113 -5.40 30.53 -14.56
N GLY A 114 -4.25 30.25 -13.93
CA GLY A 114 -3.01 30.99 -14.07
C GLY A 114 -2.81 32.10 -13.03
N VAL A 115 -3.87 32.51 -12.32
CA VAL A 115 -3.80 33.56 -11.28
C VAL A 115 -4.32 33.04 -9.94
N ARG A 116 -5.47 32.38 -9.97
CA ARG A 116 -6.20 31.85 -8.81
C ARG A 116 -5.99 30.35 -8.70
N ILE A 117 -6.30 29.83 -7.51
CA ILE A 117 -6.28 28.41 -7.20
C ILE A 117 -7.65 28.01 -6.67
N ALA A 118 -8.16 26.89 -7.15
CA ALA A 118 -9.36 26.24 -6.64
C ALA A 118 -9.03 24.79 -6.29
N ASN A 119 -9.72 24.24 -5.29
CA ASN A 119 -9.61 22.82 -4.94
C ASN A 119 -10.97 22.15 -5.12
N ALA A 120 -11.03 21.19 -6.04
CA ALA A 120 -12.20 20.34 -6.23
C ALA A 120 -12.13 19.14 -5.27
N ALA A 121 -13.19 18.96 -4.47
CA ALA A 121 -13.32 17.84 -3.54
C ALA A 121 -14.05 16.63 -4.14
N ASP A 122 -14.70 16.81 -5.29
CA ASP A 122 -15.49 15.81 -6.00
C ASP A 122 -15.33 15.96 -7.52
N LEU A 123 -15.87 14.99 -8.27
CA LEU A 123 -15.78 14.98 -9.73
C LEU A 123 -16.65 16.06 -10.37
N ALA A 124 -17.79 16.41 -9.78
CA ALA A 124 -18.68 17.44 -10.30
C ALA A 124 -17.98 18.81 -10.35
N HIS A 125 -17.33 19.21 -9.25
CA HIS A 125 -16.61 20.47 -9.18
C HIS A 125 -15.34 20.43 -10.07
N ALA A 126 -14.65 19.29 -10.13
CA ALA A 126 -13.50 19.13 -11.03
C ALA A 126 -13.89 19.30 -12.51
N ALA A 127 -14.99 18.69 -12.93
CA ALA A 127 -15.52 18.80 -14.29
C ALA A 127 -15.93 20.24 -14.63
N GLN A 128 -16.56 20.95 -13.69
CA GLN A 128 -16.91 22.37 -13.85
C GLN A 128 -15.68 23.25 -14.05
N LEU A 129 -14.63 23.08 -13.23
CA LEU A 129 -13.39 23.84 -13.35
C LEU A 129 -12.68 23.53 -14.68
N TYR A 130 -12.61 22.24 -15.04
CA TYR A 130 -12.02 21.80 -16.30
C TYR A 130 -12.76 22.38 -17.52
N ALA A 131 -14.10 22.32 -17.54
CA ALA A 131 -14.92 22.89 -18.60
C ALA A 131 -14.80 24.43 -18.67
N ALA A 132 -14.55 25.09 -17.55
CA ALA A 132 -14.27 26.53 -17.48
C ALA A 132 -12.83 26.89 -17.93
N GLY A 133 -12.03 25.93 -18.37
CA GLY A 133 -10.67 26.14 -18.86
C GLY A 133 -9.60 26.22 -17.78
N TRP A 134 -9.91 25.81 -16.54
CA TRP A 134 -8.90 25.73 -15.49
C TRP A 134 -8.01 24.50 -15.69
N GLU A 135 -6.73 24.66 -15.41
CA GLU A 135 -5.72 23.62 -15.55
C GLU A 135 -5.42 22.93 -14.20
N LEU A 136 -5.08 21.65 -14.23
CA LEU A 136 -4.65 20.92 -13.04
C LEU A 136 -3.28 21.41 -12.55
N GLY A 137 -3.21 21.75 -11.27
CA GLY A 137 -2.00 22.19 -10.58
C GLY A 137 -2.13 23.61 -10.06
N SER A 138 -1.01 24.32 -10.01
CA SER A 138 -0.90 25.69 -9.52
C SER A 138 -0.07 26.54 -10.49
N PRO A 139 -0.12 27.88 -10.43
CA PRO A 139 0.60 28.74 -11.38
C PRO A 139 2.09 28.36 -11.47
N GLY A 140 2.56 28.06 -12.70
CA GLY A 140 3.94 27.64 -12.98
C GLY A 140 4.30 26.24 -12.49
N ARG A 141 3.34 25.46 -11.98
CA ARG A 141 3.52 24.09 -11.46
C ARG A 141 2.34 23.21 -11.87
N PRO A 142 2.28 22.79 -13.15
CA PRO A 142 1.20 21.96 -13.66
C PRO A 142 1.28 20.54 -13.12
N GLY A 143 0.13 19.87 -13.11
CA GLY A 143 0.00 18.46 -12.79
C GLY A 143 -0.84 18.18 -11.54
N VAL A 144 -1.23 16.92 -11.42
CA VAL A 144 -1.98 16.38 -10.29
C VAL A 144 -1.03 16.22 -9.11
N ARG A 145 -1.39 16.84 -7.97
CA ARG A 145 -0.69 16.60 -6.71
C ARG A 145 -1.09 15.25 -6.14
N VAL A 146 -0.09 14.41 -5.90
CA VAL A 146 -0.27 13.07 -5.34
C VAL A 146 0.68 12.85 -4.16
N HIS A 147 0.31 11.94 -3.26
CA HIS A 147 1.19 11.46 -2.20
C HIS A 147 1.09 9.94 -2.01
N PHE A 148 2.15 9.35 -1.48
CA PHE A 148 2.19 7.90 -1.21
C PHE A 148 1.57 7.59 0.15
N PRO A 149 0.59 6.67 0.23
CA PRO A 149 -0.06 6.29 1.49
C PRO A 149 0.95 5.93 2.58
N GLY A 150 0.72 6.40 3.80
CA GLY A 150 1.61 6.16 4.94
C GLY A 150 2.91 6.98 4.94
N THR A 151 3.09 7.89 3.98
CA THR A 151 4.26 8.77 3.90
C THR A 151 3.85 10.24 3.79
N ARG A 152 4.81 11.15 3.98
CA ARG A 152 4.67 12.59 3.68
C ARG A 152 5.28 12.96 2.32
N GLN A 153 5.61 11.98 1.48
CA GLN A 153 6.25 12.24 0.19
C GLN A 153 5.19 12.65 -0.85
N GLU A 154 5.36 13.84 -1.41
CA GLU A 154 4.48 14.42 -2.41
C GLU A 154 5.16 14.49 -3.78
N ARG A 155 4.35 14.47 -4.84
CA ARG A 155 4.80 14.69 -6.22
C ARG A 155 3.71 15.39 -7.04
N LEU A 156 4.14 16.16 -8.04
CA LEU A 156 3.28 16.59 -9.14
C LEU A 156 3.48 15.64 -10.32
N VAL A 157 2.38 15.11 -10.84
CA VAL A 157 2.37 14.09 -11.89
C VAL A 157 1.46 14.57 -13.02
N PRO A 158 1.81 14.36 -14.31
CA PRO A 158 0.91 14.66 -15.40
C PRO A 158 -0.45 13.95 -15.23
N PRO A 159 -1.58 14.60 -15.54
CA PRO A 159 -2.92 13.99 -15.39
C PRO A 159 -3.08 12.66 -16.12
N GLU A 160 -2.44 12.51 -17.28
CA GLU A 160 -2.45 11.29 -18.09
C GLU A 160 -1.67 10.11 -17.49
N GLU A 161 -0.88 10.36 -16.45
CA GLU A 161 -0.06 9.33 -15.80
C GLU A 161 -0.63 8.89 -14.45
N VAL A 162 -1.82 9.36 -14.09
CA VAL A 162 -2.56 8.99 -12.89
C VAL A 162 -3.86 8.34 -13.34
N TYR A 163 -4.04 7.06 -13.05
CA TYR A 163 -5.20 6.27 -13.46
C TYR A 163 -6.14 6.06 -12.29
N ALA A 164 -7.45 6.13 -12.56
CA ALA A 164 -8.50 5.97 -11.57
C ALA A 164 -9.15 4.60 -11.72
N ARG A 165 -8.98 3.75 -10.71
CA ARG A 165 -9.66 2.46 -10.61
C ARG A 165 -10.84 2.59 -9.65
N PRO A 166 -12.06 2.18 -10.04
CA PRO A 166 -13.18 2.07 -9.11
C PRO A 166 -12.78 1.31 -7.83
N GLY A 167 -13.06 1.88 -6.67
CA GLY A 167 -12.90 1.19 -5.38
C GLY A 167 -13.91 0.03 -5.26
N GLU A 168 -13.74 -0.85 -4.27
CA GLU A 168 -14.64 -2.00 -4.04
C GLU A 168 -16.11 -1.63 -3.76
N GLY A 169 -16.46 -0.33 -3.70
CA GLY A 169 -17.83 0.18 -3.54
C GLY A 169 -18.33 1.13 -4.62
N ALA A 170 -17.59 1.36 -5.71
CA ALA A 170 -18.04 2.22 -6.79
C ALA A 170 -19.09 1.52 -7.68
N PRO A 171 -20.17 2.19 -8.11
CA PRO A 171 -21.14 1.60 -9.02
C PRO A 171 -20.45 1.27 -10.35
N GLU A 172 -20.68 0.06 -10.87
CA GLU A 172 -20.20 -0.31 -12.21
C GLU A 172 -20.69 0.72 -13.23
N ALA A 173 -19.77 1.36 -13.94
CA ALA A 173 -20.10 2.24 -15.06
C ALA A 173 -20.83 1.41 -16.10
N ARG A 174 -22.15 1.64 -16.25
CA ARG A 174 -22.95 1.02 -17.29
C ARG A 174 -22.46 1.54 -18.64
N SER A 175 -22.05 0.62 -19.51
CA SER A 175 -21.75 0.84 -20.93
C SER A 175 -22.98 1.34 -21.69
#